data_AF-A0A959P6X5-F1
#
_entry.id   AF-A0A959P6X5-F1
#
_cell.length_a   1.000
_cell.length_b   1.000
_cell.length_c   1.000
_cell.angle_alpha   90.00
_cell.angle_beta   90.00
_cell.angle_gamma   90.00
#
_symmetry.space_group_name_H-M   'P 1'
#
loop_
_entity.id
_entity.type
_entity.pdbx_description
1 polymer ?
#
loop_
_entity_poly.entity_id
_entity_poly.type
_entity_poly.pdbx_seq_one_letter_code
_entity_poly.pdbx_strand_id
1 'polypeptide(L)'
;MLQVEELHLKKVMEFGDMDSRRYHLCKLHGVHTLEQLMEHYLEFGTFLGWRHCGQLSNIALINVCKKYSKLEQNVLKLEKKAMEFRNRELAFKALESGFVDAIVFTKGNNDADLGGKLHVQGRVAVCNSFEDF
;
A
#
# COMPACT_ATOMS: atom_id res chain seq x y z
N MET A 1 4.23 10.28 22.19
CA MET A 1 5.14 9.49 21.33
C MET A 1 4.27 8.50 20.57
N LEU A 2 4.07 8.69 19.27
CA LEU A 2 3.23 7.80 18.46
C LEU A 2 4.09 6.59 18.08
N GLN A 3 3.71 5.40 18.56
CA GLN A 3 4.28 4.14 18.07
C GLN A 3 3.64 3.85 16.71
N VAL A 4 4.41 4.01 15.63
CA VAL A 4 4.05 3.47 14.32
C VAL A 4 4.28 1.97 14.42
N GLU A 5 3.24 1.17 14.17
CA GLU A 5 3.32 -0.27 14.22
C GLU A 5 4.31 -0.75 13.14
N GLU A 6 5.38 -1.43 13.55
CA GLU A 6 6.44 -1.88 12.64
C GLU A 6 5.88 -2.86 11.60
N LEU A 7 5.92 -2.50 10.31
CA LEU A 7 5.34 -3.34 9.26
C LEU A 7 6.29 -4.48 8.89
N HIS A 8 6.00 -5.68 9.38
CA HIS A 8 6.75 -6.90 9.03
C HIS A 8 6.58 -7.29 7.55
N LEU A 9 7.66 -7.77 6.92
CA LEU A 9 7.65 -8.25 5.52
C LEU A 9 6.70 -9.43 5.30
N LYS A 10 6.37 -10.19 6.34
CA LYS A 10 5.32 -11.22 6.26
C LYS A 10 3.98 -10.62 5.85
N LYS A 11 3.63 -9.43 6.35
CA LYS A 11 2.41 -8.72 5.98
C LYS A 11 2.47 -8.20 4.54
N VAL A 12 3.62 -7.69 4.11
CA VAL A 12 3.86 -7.28 2.71
C VAL A 12 3.67 -8.46 1.75
N MET A 13 4.10 -9.66 2.14
CA MET A 13 3.84 -10.90 1.40
C MET A 13 2.36 -11.30 1.41
N GLU A 14 1.68 -11.22 2.56
CA GLU A 14 0.23 -11.48 2.68
C GLU A 14 -0.60 -10.51 1.82
N PHE A 15 -0.16 -9.27 1.63
CA PHE A 15 -0.77 -8.30 0.71
C PHE A 15 -0.51 -8.59 -0.78
N GLY A 16 0.38 -9.53 -1.10
CA GLY A 16 0.71 -9.89 -2.48
C GLY A 16 1.76 -8.98 -3.15
N ASP A 17 2.30 -8.00 -2.42
CA ASP A 17 3.36 -7.11 -2.94
C ASP A 17 4.72 -7.82 -3.05
N MET A 18 4.88 -8.92 -2.33
CA MET A 18 6.09 -9.74 -2.30
C MET A 18 5.72 -11.22 -2.44
N ASP A 19 6.44 -11.97 -3.27
CA ASP A 19 6.27 -13.43 -3.34
C ASP A 19 7.08 -14.15 -2.25
N SER A 20 6.77 -15.43 -2.05
CA SER A 20 7.41 -16.27 -1.03
C SER A 20 8.93 -16.42 -1.22
N ARG A 21 9.44 -16.34 -2.46
CA ARG A 21 10.88 -16.44 -2.75
C ARG A 21 11.60 -15.18 -2.30
N ARG A 22 11.05 -14.01 -2.64
CA ARG A 22 11.58 -12.70 -2.23
C ARG A 22 11.50 -12.51 -0.72
N TYR A 23 10.41 -12.95 -0.09
CA TYR A 23 10.30 -12.98 1.36
C TYR A 23 11.39 -13.83 2.02
N HIS A 24 11.63 -15.05 1.51
CA HIS A 24 12.72 -15.89 2.01
C HIS A 24 14.11 -15.29 1.76
N LEU A 25 14.31 -14.63 0.62
CA LEU A 25 15.54 -13.91 0.32
C LEU A 25 15.80 -12.82 1.37
N CYS A 26 14.81 -11.97 1.69
CA CYS A 26 14.94 -10.96 2.74
C CYS A 26 15.27 -11.60 4.09
N LYS A 27 14.56 -12.68 4.46
CA LYS A 27 14.78 -13.40 5.71
C LYS A 27 16.20 -13.98 5.82
N LEU A 28 16.76 -14.48 4.71
CA LEU A 28 18.12 -15.02 4.66
C LEU A 28 19.19 -13.95 4.98
N HIS A 29 18.90 -12.69 4.64
CA HIS A 29 19.77 -11.54 4.89
C HIS A 29 19.39 -10.76 6.16
N GLY A 30 18.57 -11.35 7.04
CA GLY A 30 18.18 -10.74 8.31
C GLY A 30 17.20 -9.58 8.21
N VAL A 31 16.60 -9.37 7.02
CA VAL A 31 15.62 -8.31 6.79
C VAL A 31 14.22 -8.87 7.07
N HIS A 32 13.59 -8.35 8.13
CA HIS A 32 12.31 -8.82 8.63
C HIS A 32 11.19 -7.77 8.53
N THR A 33 11.56 -6.49 8.44
CA THR A 33 10.60 -5.39 8.38
C THR A 33 10.82 -4.52 7.15
N LEU A 34 9.77 -3.80 6.78
CA LEU A 34 9.79 -2.94 5.60
C LEU A 34 10.79 -1.79 5.78
N GLU A 35 10.90 -1.26 6.99
CA GLU A 35 11.88 -0.23 7.36
C GLU A 35 13.30 -0.71 7.06
N GLN A 36 13.71 -1.87 7.59
CA GLN A 36 15.02 -2.47 7.31
C GLN A 36 15.28 -2.68 5.81
N LEU A 37 14.25 -3.11 5.06
CA LEU A 37 14.36 -3.30 3.61
C LEU A 37 14.60 -1.97 2.88
N MET A 38 13.90 -0.92 3.31
CA MET A 38 14.00 0.42 2.76
C MET A 38 15.31 1.10 3.15
N GLU A 39 15.78 0.94 4.38
CA GLU A 39 17.10 1.42 4.84
C GLU A 39 18.21 0.84 3.95
N HIS A 40 18.18 -0.48 3.70
CA HIS A 40 19.15 -1.11 2.80
C HIS A 40 19.09 -0.50 1.39
N TYR A 41 17.89 -0.29 0.85
CA TYR A 41 17.75 0.32 -0.47
C TYR A 41 18.22 1.79 -0.50
N LEU A 42 18.00 2.56 0.57
CA LEU A 42 18.49 3.94 0.67
C LEU A 42 20.02 4.00 0.75
N GLU A 43 20.65 3.05 1.44
CA GLU A 43 22.10 2.99 1.59
C GLU A 43 22.80 2.53 0.29
N PHE A 44 22.30 1.47 -0.34
CA PHE A 44 23.00 0.81 -1.46
C PHE A 44 22.37 1.04 -2.84
N GLY A 45 21.09 1.44 -2.91
CA GLY A 45 20.34 1.60 -4.16
C GLY A 45 20.05 0.31 -4.93
N THR A 46 20.47 -0.85 -4.42
CA THR A 46 20.35 -2.14 -5.09
C THR A 46 20.45 -3.30 -4.10
N PHE A 47 19.92 -4.46 -4.48
CA PHE A 47 20.00 -5.73 -3.75
C PHE A 47 20.91 -6.75 -4.46
N LEU A 48 21.59 -6.38 -5.55
CA LEU A 48 22.44 -7.31 -6.32
C LEU A 48 23.64 -7.85 -5.52
N GLY A 49 24.02 -7.20 -4.41
CA GLY A 49 25.05 -7.69 -3.49
C GLY A 49 24.61 -8.88 -2.63
N TRP A 50 23.30 -9.16 -2.57
CA TRP A 50 22.77 -10.27 -1.79
C TRP A 50 23.00 -11.60 -2.49
N ARG A 51 23.56 -12.57 -1.75
CA ARG A 51 23.61 -13.96 -2.20
C ARG A 51 22.20 -14.44 -2.56
N HIS A 52 22.06 -15.04 -3.73
CA HIS A 52 20.79 -15.51 -4.32
C HIS A 52 19.84 -14.42 -4.85
N CYS A 53 20.30 -13.17 -4.95
CA CYS A 53 19.54 -12.10 -5.58
C CYS A 53 19.93 -11.93 -7.06
N GLY A 54 19.10 -12.49 -7.96
CA GLY A 54 19.22 -12.22 -9.40
C GLY A 54 18.55 -10.90 -9.81
N GLN A 55 18.78 -10.46 -11.05
CA GLN A 55 18.24 -9.21 -11.62
C GLN A 55 16.73 -9.03 -11.39
N LEU A 56 15.94 -10.09 -11.63
CA LEU A 56 14.49 -10.05 -11.43
C LEU A 56 14.09 -9.81 -9.96
N SER A 57 14.81 -10.43 -9.02
CA SER A 57 14.53 -10.26 -7.59
C SER A 57 14.93 -8.87 -7.14
N ASN A 58 16.07 -8.37 -7.62
CA ASN A 58 16.53 -7.01 -7.38
C ASN A 58 15.48 -5.97 -7.80
N ILE A 59 15.03 -6.02 -9.06
CA ILE A 59 14.02 -5.08 -9.59
C ILE A 59 12.73 -5.14 -8.76
N ALA A 60 12.27 -6.34 -8.43
CA ALA A 60 11.04 -6.51 -7.67
C ALA A 60 11.15 -5.92 -6.24
N LEU A 61 12.28 -6.12 -5.54
CA LEU A 61 12.50 -5.55 -4.20
C LEU A 61 12.64 -4.02 -4.25
N ILE A 62 13.32 -3.48 -5.26
CA ILE A 62 13.38 -2.03 -5.50
C ILE A 62 11.97 -1.46 -5.70
N ASN A 63 11.11 -2.15 -6.46
CA ASN A 63 9.73 -1.72 -6.68
C ASN A 63 8.91 -1.72 -5.39
N VAL A 64 9.11 -2.71 -4.51
CA VAL A 64 8.52 -2.71 -3.15
C VAL A 64 8.99 -1.47 -2.39
N CYS A 65 10.30 -1.23 -2.31
CA CYS A 65 10.82 -0.05 -1.60
C CYS A 65 10.22 1.24 -2.14
N LYS A 66 10.24 1.44 -3.47
CA LYS A 66 9.66 2.64 -4.11
C LYS A 66 8.16 2.80 -3.83
N LYS A 67 7.39 1.70 -3.83
CA LYS A 67 5.96 1.72 -3.50
C LYS A 67 5.74 2.30 -2.10
N TYR A 68 6.49 1.79 -1.13
CA TYR A 68 6.31 2.15 0.27
C TYR A 68 7.01 3.45 0.69
N SER A 69 8.14 3.83 0.07
CA SER A 69 8.74 5.17 0.28
C SER A 69 7.80 6.29 -0.16
N LYS A 70 7.03 6.08 -1.24
CA LYS A 70 5.98 7.01 -1.64
C LYS A 70 4.83 7.05 -0.64
N LEU A 71 4.59 5.99 0.12
CA LEU A 71 3.59 5.98 1.19
C LEU A 71 4.11 6.68 2.45
N GLU A 72 5.39 6.56 2.78
CA GLU A 72 6.00 7.29 3.92
C GLU A 72 6.08 8.80 3.69
N GLN A 73 6.42 9.23 2.47
CA GLN A 73 6.42 10.66 2.10
C GLN A 73 5.00 11.27 2.10
N ASN A 74 3.97 10.42 2.02
CA ASN A 74 2.57 10.77 2.18
C ASN A 74 2.07 10.30 3.54
N VAL A 75 2.63 10.85 4.63
CA VAL A 75 2.18 10.72 6.04
C VAL A 75 0.81 10.05 6.19
N LEU A 76 0.75 8.74 6.42
CA LEU A 76 -0.52 8.04 6.62
C LEU A 76 -0.53 7.29 7.95
N LYS A 77 -1.28 7.89 8.89
CA LYS A 77 -2.15 7.12 9.80
C LYS A 77 -3.09 6.29 8.93
N LEU A 78 -2.82 4.99 8.80
CA LEU A 78 -3.71 4.04 8.13
C LEU A 78 -4.97 3.83 8.99
N GLU A 79 -5.96 4.69 8.84
CA GLU A 79 -7.30 4.40 9.34
C GLU A 79 -8.01 3.48 8.33
N LYS A 80 -8.47 2.30 8.79
CA LYS A 80 -9.32 1.36 8.02
C LYS A 80 -10.75 1.90 7.82
N LYS A 81 -10.89 3.20 7.65
CA LYS A 81 -12.18 3.85 7.48
C LYS A 81 -12.38 4.22 6.03
N ALA A 82 -13.64 4.28 5.64
CA ALA A 82 -14.01 4.83 4.35
C ALA A 82 -13.45 6.26 4.23
N MET A 83 -12.81 6.56 3.09
CA MET A 83 -12.35 7.89 2.76
C MET A 83 -13.34 8.56 1.81
N GLU A 84 -13.74 9.80 2.08
CA GLU A 84 -14.70 10.51 1.22
C GLU A 84 -14.01 11.44 0.23
N PHE A 85 -14.37 11.32 -1.06
CA PHE A 85 -13.98 12.27 -2.10
C PHE A 85 -15.21 13.01 -2.61
N ARG A 86 -15.12 14.35 -2.61
CA ARG A 86 -16.12 15.22 -3.25
C ARG A 86 -15.88 15.43 -4.74
N ASN A 87 -14.65 15.17 -5.19
CA ASN A 87 -14.24 15.35 -6.57
C ASN A 87 -13.91 13.98 -7.18
N ARG A 88 -14.64 13.63 -8.23
CA ARG A 88 -14.48 12.36 -8.96
C ARG A 88 -13.09 12.19 -9.54
N GLU A 89 -12.52 13.23 -10.15
CA GLU A 89 -11.19 13.18 -10.76
C GLU A 89 -10.09 12.89 -9.72
N LEU A 90 -10.20 13.48 -8.53
CA LEU A 90 -9.30 13.19 -7.41
C LEU A 90 -9.43 11.75 -6.92
N ALA A 91 -10.65 11.23 -6.85
CA ALA A 91 -10.88 9.82 -6.49
C ALA A 91 -10.20 8.88 -7.49
N PHE A 92 -10.34 9.14 -8.81
CA PHE A 92 -9.68 8.35 -9.84
C PHE A 92 -8.16 8.42 -9.77
N LYS A 93 -7.58 9.62 -9.59
CA LYS A 93 -6.13 9.78 -9.37
C LYS A 93 -5.63 9.00 -8.15
N ALA A 94 -6.43 8.95 -7.09
CA ALA A 94 -6.12 8.16 -5.89
C ALA A 94 -6.14 6.64 -6.16
N LEU A 95 -7.08 6.16 -6.98
CA LEU A 95 -7.12 4.76 -7.40
C LEU A 95 -5.91 4.41 -8.28
N GLU A 96 -5.62 5.24 -9.29
CA GLU A 96 -4.51 5.01 -10.24
C GLU A 96 -3.13 5.05 -9.57
N SER A 97 -2.97 5.90 -8.55
CA SER A 97 -1.74 5.98 -7.76
C SER A 97 -1.59 4.85 -6.74
N GLY A 98 -2.60 3.99 -6.59
CA GLY A 98 -2.63 2.94 -5.57
C GLY A 98 -2.80 3.49 -4.15
N PHE A 99 -3.36 4.69 -4.00
CA PHE A 99 -3.73 5.28 -2.72
C PHE A 99 -5.03 4.68 -2.17
N VAL A 100 -5.94 4.27 -3.06
CA VAL A 100 -7.20 3.60 -2.77
C VAL A 100 -7.23 2.26 -3.51
N ASP A 101 -7.75 1.22 -2.86
CA ASP A 101 -7.85 -0.12 -3.46
C ASP A 101 -9.19 -0.29 -4.21
N ALA A 102 -10.25 0.39 -3.77
CA ALA A 102 -11.56 0.42 -4.43
C ALA A 102 -12.30 1.75 -4.22
N ILE A 103 -12.98 2.24 -5.26
CA ILE A 103 -13.90 3.39 -5.18
C ILE A 103 -15.34 2.88 -5.25
N VAL A 104 -16.18 3.36 -4.33
CA VAL A 104 -17.63 3.15 -4.30
C VAL A 104 -18.33 4.46 -4.63
N PHE A 105 -19.19 4.45 -5.65
CA PHE A 105 -20.05 5.59 -5.96
C PHE A 105 -21.39 5.43 -5.25
N THR A 106 -21.75 6.41 -4.43
CA THR A 106 -23.02 6.46 -3.71
C THR A 106 -23.93 7.53 -4.31
N LYS A 107 -25.22 7.18 -4.47
CA LYS A 107 -26.25 8.15 -4.84
C LYS A 107 -26.61 8.93 -3.58
N GLY A 108 -26.44 10.25 -3.61
CA GLY A 108 -26.65 11.12 -2.45
C GLY A 108 -28.10 11.16 -1.99
N ASN A 109 -28.47 10.21 -1.15
CA ASN A 109 -29.51 10.38 -0.13
C ASN A 109 -28.78 10.21 1.20
N ASN A 110 -29.07 11.05 2.18
CA ASN A 110 -28.36 11.18 3.47
C ASN A 110 -28.33 9.92 4.36
N ASP A 111 -28.64 8.73 3.83
CA ASP A 111 -28.49 7.45 4.51
C ASP A 111 -27.78 6.49 3.56
N ALA A 112 -26.52 6.19 3.87
CA ALA A 112 -25.87 5.00 3.35
C ALA A 112 -25.35 4.19 4.54
N ASP A 113 -26.29 3.59 5.27
CA ASP A 113 -26.02 2.32 5.91
C ASP A 113 -25.46 1.39 4.82
N LEU A 114 -24.17 1.06 4.91
CA LEU A 114 -23.50 0.05 4.08
C LEU A 114 -23.97 -1.36 4.51
N GLY A 115 -25.28 -1.55 4.59
CA GLY A 115 -26.00 -2.73 5.08
C GLY A 115 -25.90 -3.96 4.18
N GLY A 116 -24.86 -4.06 3.36
CA GLY A 116 -24.51 -5.24 2.59
C GLY A 116 -23.05 -5.59 2.84
N LYS A 117 -22.79 -6.74 3.47
CA LYS A 117 -21.44 -7.25 3.75
C LYS A 117 -20.67 -7.51 2.44
N LEU A 118 -20.10 -6.46 1.84
CA LEU A 118 -19.06 -6.59 0.85
C LEU A 118 -17.74 -6.74 1.61
N HIS A 119 -17.25 -7.98 1.71
CA HIS A 119 -16.04 -8.29 2.45
C HIS A 119 -14.80 -7.92 1.61
N VAL A 120 -14.58 -6.61 1.41
CA VAL A 120 -13.39 -6.10 0.73
C VAL A 120 -12.32 -5.80 1.78
N GLN A 121 -11.13 -6.39 1.62
CA GLN A 121 -9.96 -6.02 2.41
C GLN A 121 -9.20 -4.92 1.66
N GLY A 122 -9.05 -3.73 2.26
CA GLY A 122 -8.33 -2.63 1.63
C GLY A 122 -8.85 -1.24 2.02
N ARG A 123 -8.24 -0.21 1.45
CA ARG A 123 -8.63 1.21 1.52
C ARG A 123 -9.77 1.44 0.55
N VAL A 124 -10.97 1.64 1.09
CA VAL A 124 -12.17 1.92 0.31
C VAL A 124 -12.46 3.40 0.38
N ALA A 125 -12.70 4.01 -0.78
CA ALA A 125 -13.15 5.38 -0.86
C ALA A 125 -14.59 5.47 -1.35
N VAL A 126 -15.33 6.45 -0.83
CA VAL A 126 -16.70 6.78 -1.23
C VAL A 126 -16.67 8.09 -1.99
N CYS A 127 -17.21 8.09 -3.19
CA CYS A 127 -17.39 9.29 -4.01
C CYS A 127 -18.88 9.54 -4.20
N ASN A 128 -19.37 10.67 -3.72
CA ASN A 128 -20.74 11.09 -4.02
C ASN A 128 -20.78 11.58 -5.46
N SER A 129 -21.63 10.96 -6.28
CA SER A 129 -21.95 11.49 -7.59
C SER A 129 -22.99 12.61 -7.42
N PHE A 130 -22.57 13.78 -6.95
CA PHE A 130 -23.37 14.97 -7.21
C PHE A 130 -22.94 15.53 -8.56
N GLU A 131 -23.92 15.69 -9.44
CA GLU A 131 -23.79 16.56 -10.59
C GLU A 131 -23.61 17.98 -10.04
N ASP A 132 -22.46 18.59 -10.35
CA ASP A 132 -22.28 20.03 -10.23
C ASP A 132 -23.33 20.68 -11.15
N PHE A 133 -24.44 21.16 -10.56
CA PHE A 133 -25.40 22.04 -11.23
C PHE A 133 -24.99 23.51 -11.03
#